data_AF-A0A0G0NI45-F1
#
_entry.id   AF-A0A0G0NI45-F1
#
_cell.length_a   1.000
_cell.length_b   1.000
_cell.length_c   1.000
_cell.angle_alpha   90.00
_cell.angle_beta   90.00
_cell.angle_gamma   90.00
#
_symmetry.space_group_name_H-M   'P 1'
#
loop_
_entity.id
_entity.type
_entity.pdbx_description
1 polymer ?
#
loop_
_entity_poly.entity_id
_entity_poly.type
_entity_poly.pdbx_seq_one_letter_code
_entity_poly.pdbx_strand_id
1 'polypeptide(L)'
;MKSDNISNLKWAKRGVVGFIAATLVITALEFPAPIGFETRPQDNVSMVWLFFFLVIVVTEVATIPLIFKKAKLGSLFGITAGVLNILQVVADQTHLMQPEVAPLGYALLEYAVAIISIVLIYLSLKIYKKSYGMEDNI
;
A
#
# COMPACT_ATOMS: atom_id res chain seq x y z
N MET A 1 23.00 -20.33 -9.81
CA MET A 1 23.32 -18.96 -9.38
C MET A 1 22.67 -17.84 -10.21
N LYS A 2 22.77 -17.79 -11.56
CA LYS A 2 22.08 -16.76 -12.38
C LYS A 2 20.56 -17.01 -12.54
N SER A 3 20.14 -18.28 -12.58
CA SER A 3 18.73 -18.71 -12.68
C SER A 3 17.90 -18.32 -11.43
N ASP A 4 18.46 -18.54 -10.25
CA ASP A 4 17.79 -18.30 -8.96
C ASP A 4 17.50 -16.82 -8.73
N ASN A 5 18.35 -15.95 -9.26
CA ASN A 5 18.20 -14.50 -9.20
C ASN A 5 17.05 -13.97 -10.09
N ILE A 6 16.83 -14.58 -11.25
CA ILE A 6 15.76 -14.19 -12.19
C ILE A 6 14.40 -14.67 -11.68
N SER A 7 14.32 -15.88 -11.14
CA SER A 7 13.09 -16.41 -10.54
C SER A 7 12.66 -15.59 -9.32
N ASN A 8 13.61 -15.23 -8.44
CA ASN A 8 13.36 -14.41 -7.26
C ASN A 8 12.80 -13.02 -7.61
N LEU A 9 13.36 -12.36 -8.64
CA LEU A 9 12.85 -11.07 -9.10
C LEU A 9 11.43 -11.17 -9.68
N LYS A 10 11.13 -12.23 -10.44
CA LYS A 10 9.79 -12.48 -10.99
C LYS A 10 8.77 -12.67 -9.86
N TRP A 11 9.14 -13.41 -8.82
CA TRP A 11 8.30 -13.60 -7.62
C TRP A 11 8.11 -12.31 -6.84
N ALA A 12 9.15 -11.49 -6.67
CA ALA A 12 9.03 -10.18 -6.02
C ALA A 12 8.03 -9.27 -6.75
N LYS A 13 8.12 -9.18 -8.09
CA LYS A 13 7.17 -8.39 -8.90
C LYS A 13 5.73 -8.88 -8.76
N ARG A 14 5.52 -10.20 -8.78
CA ARG A 14 4.19 -10.81 -8.56
C ARG A 14 3.69 -10.56 -7.14
N GLY A 15 4.59 -10.62 -6.15
CA GLY A 15 4.29 -10.29 -4.77
C GLY A 15 3.81 -8.85 -4.62
N VAL A 16 4.51 -7.88 -5.22
CA VAL A 16 4.07 -6.46 -5.25
C VAL A 16 2.64 -6.33 -5.77
N VAL A 17 2.33 -6.98 -6.90
CA VAL A 17 0.96 -6.94 -7.46
C VAL A 17 -0.05 -7.60 -6.52
N GLY A 18 0.30 -8.74 -5.93
CA GLY A 18 -0.56 -9.45 -4.99
C GLY A 18 -0.87 -8.62 -3.74
N PHE A 19 0.13 -7.95 -3.19
CA PHE A 19 -0.04 -7.07 -2.02
C PHE A 19 -0.84 -5.81 -2.36
N ILE A 20 -0.63 -5.19 -3.52
CA ILE A 20 -1.48 -4.08 -3.96
C ILE A 20 -2.93 -4.53 -4.13
N ALA A 21 -3.16 -5.68 -4.76
CA ALA A 21 -4.52 -6.22 -4.89
C ALA A 21 -5.16 -6.48 -3.53
N ALA A 22 -4.41 -7.01 -2.56
CA ALA A 22 -4.88 -7.19 -1.19
C ALA A 22 -5.20 -5.86 -0.52
N THR A 23 -4.34 -4.83 -0.63
CA THR A 23 -4.61 -3.49 -0.10
C THR A 23 -5.89 -2.92 -0.69
N LEU A 24 -6.07 -2.96 -2.02
CA LEU A 24 -7.28 -2.45 -2.68
C LEU A 24 -8.56 -3.16 -2.21
N VAL A 25 -8.49 -4.46 -1.93
CA VAL A 25 -9.62 -5.20 -1.34
C VAL A 25 -9.90 -4.72 0.08
N ILE A 26 -8.87 -4.56 0.91
CA ILE A 26 -9.03 -4.05 2.28
C ILE A 26 -9.59 -2.63 2.26
N THR A 27 -9.08 -1.75 1.41
CA THR A 27 -9.61 -0.41 1.19
C THR A 27 -11.10 -0.42 0.81
N ALA A 28 -11.54 -1.39 0.00
CA ALA A 28 -12.96 -1.52 -0.31
C ALA A 28 -13.79 -1.95 0.92
N LEU A 29 -13.22 -2.77 1.81
CA LEU A 29 -13.82 -3.17 3.08
C LEU A 29 -13.78 -2.04 4.13
N GLU A 30 -12.91 -1.05 3.98
CA GLU A 30 -12.87 0.15 4.83
C GLU A 30 -13.94 1.19 4.45
N PHE A 31 -14.66 1.02 3.34
CA PHE A 31 -15.74 1.94 2.99
C PHE A 31 -16.88 1.95 4.02
N PRO A 32 -17.70 3.04 4.05
CA PRO A 32 -18.87 3.13 4.91
C PRO A 32 -19.83 1.96 4.74
N ALA A 33 -20.47 1.56 5.84
CA ALA A 33 -21.57 0.61 5.82
C ALA A 33 -22.68 1.08 4.86
N PRO A 34 -23.34 0.17 4.10
CA PRO A 34 -23.27 -1.29 4.24
C PRO A 34 -22.16 -1.96 3.42
N ILE A 35 -21.32 -1.19 2.72
CA ILE A 35 -20.30 -1.74 1.81
C ILE A 35 -19.13 -2.32 2.61
N GLY A 36 -18.70 -1.62 3.65
CA GLY A 36 -17.58 -2.00 4.49
C GLY A 36 -17.85 -1.86 5.99
N PHE A 37 -16.76 -1.77 6.76
CA PHE A 37 -16.74 -1.80 8.21
C PHE A 37 -16.72 -0.40 8.85
N GLU A 38 -16.63 0.66 8.06
CA GLU A 38 -16.69 2.01 8.60
C GLU A 38 -18.13 2.36 9.00
N THR A 39 -18.34 2.56 10.29
CA THR A 39 -19.65 2.92 10.87
C THR A 39 -19.67 4.33 11.46
N ARG A 40 -18.54 5.04 11.45
CA ARG A 40 -18.44 6.44 11.88
C ARG A 40 -19.17 7.35 10.88
N PRO A 41 -19.73 8.48 11.35
CA PRO A 41 -20.27 9.52 10.48
C PRO A 41 -19.23 10.00 9.46
N GLN A 42 -19.66 10.25 8.22
CA GLN A 42 -18.78 10.66 7.11
C GLN A 42 -18.93 12.14 6.75
N ASP A 43 -19.78 12.85 7.47
CA ASP A 43 -20.09 14.28 7.30
C ASP A 43 -18.89 15.19 7.61
N ASN A 44 -17.94 14.72 8.43
CA ASN A 44 -16.78 15.48 8.87
C ASN A 44 -15.47 15.11 8.18
N VAL A 45 -15.49 14.28 7.12
CA VAL A 45 -14.27 13.93 6.37
C VAL A 45 -13.85 15.11 5.50
N SER A 46 -12.64 15.62 5.72
CA SER A 46 -12.13 16.77 4.96
C SER A 46 -11.84 16.43 3.50
N MET A 47 -11.96 17.41 2.61
CA MET A 47 -11.56 17.28 1.20
C MET A 47 -10.06 16.98 1.04
N VAL A 48 -9.23 17.38 2.01
CA VAL A 48 -7.80 17.07 2.02
C VAL A 48 -7.60 15.56 2.14
N TRP A 49 -8.43 14.88 2.95
CA TRP A 49 -8.37 13.43 3.09
C TRP A 49 -8.78 12.70 1.83
N LEU A 50 -9.84 13.16 1.17
CA LEU A 50 -10.24 12.61 -0.12
C LEU A 50 -9.10 12.74 -1.16
N PHE A 51 -8.45 13.89 -1.22
CA PHE A 51 -7.30 14.08 -2.12
C PHE A 51 -6.15 13.13 -1.78
N PHE A 52 -5.79 13.02 -0.49
CA PHE A 52 -4.72 12.13 -0.03
C PHE A 52 -5.03 10.65 -0.36
N PHE A 53 -6.27 10.23 -0.12
CA PHE A 53 -6.77 8.90 -0.49
C PHE A 53 -6.63 8.63 -1.98
N LEU A 54 -7.06 9.56 -2.84
CA LEU A 54 -6.93 9.41 -4.29
C LEU A 54 -5.47 9.30 -4.73
N VAL A 55 -4.55 10.03 -4.10
CA VAL A 55 -3.11 9.92 -4.37
C VAL A 55 -2.60 8.52 -4.02
N ILE A 56 -3.02 7.93 -2.90
CA ILE A 56 -2.67 6.55 -2.52
C ILE A 56 -3.13 5.58 -3.61
N VAL A 57 -4.43 5.58 -3.92
CA VAL A 57 -5.05 4.64 -4.87
C VAL A 57 -4.42 4.77 -6.27
N VAL A 58 -4.19 5.99 -6.75
CA VAL A 58 -3.53 6.22 -8.04
C VAL A 58 -2.10 5.67 -8.02
N THR A 59 -1.36 5.89 -6.93
CA THR A 59 0.03 5.39 -6.79
C THR A 59 0.07 3.86 -6.79
N GLU A 60 -0.86 3.21 -6.10
CA GLU A 60 -1.01 1.75 -6.08
C GLU A 60 -1.33 1.19 -7.46
N VAL A 61 -2.38 1.71 -8.11
CA VAL A 61 -2.82 1.23 -9.42
C VAL A 61 -1.73 1.48 -10.47
N ALA A 62 -1.04 2.63 -10.42
CA ALA A 62 0.09 2.93 -11.30
C ALA A 62 1.28 1.99 -11.08
N THR A 63 1.50 1.50 -9.86
CA THR A 63 2.58 0.55 -9.56
C THR A 63 2.44 -0.74 -10.37
N ILE A 64 1.21 -1.26 -10.54
CA ILE A 64 0.94 -2.55 -11.20
C ILE A 64 1.55 -2.63 -12.61
N PRO A 65 1.22 -1.75 -13.58
CA PRO A 65 1.84 -1.81 -14.90
C PRO A 65 3.31 -1.38 -14.88
N LEU A 66 3.68 -0.44 -14.00
CA LEU A 66 5.04 0.11 -13.95
C LEU A 66 6.07 -0.91 -13.46
N ILE A 67 5.73 -1.79 -12.51
CA ILE A 67 6.69 -2.77 -11.98
C ILE A 67 7.17 -3.76 -13.05
N PHE A 68 6.36 -4.02 -14.07
CA PHE A 68 6.72 -4.85 -15.21
C PHE A 68 7.40 -4.05 -16.33
N LYS A 69 6.86 -2.88 -16.71
CA LYS A 69 7.34 -2.11 -17.86
C LYS A 69 8.55 -1.23 -17.55
N LYS A 70 8.60 -0.64 -16.35
CA LYS A 70 9.62 0.30 -15.89
C LYS A 70 9.96 0.01 -14.42
N ALA A 71 10.61 -1.13 -14.17
CA ALA A 71 10.81 -1.70 -12.84
C ALA A 71 11.32 -0.70 -11.79
N LYS A 72 12.27 0.17 -12.15
CA LYS A 72 12.79 1.26 -11.29
C LYS A 72 11.70 2.25 -10.87
N LEU A 73 10.88 2.71 -11.80
CA LEU A 73 9.80 3.64 -11.51
C LEU A 73 8.68 2.93 -10.74
N GLY A 74 8.32 1.71 -11.14
CA GLY A 74 7.34 0.91 -10.43
C GLY A 74 7.74 0.61 -8.99
N SER A 75 9.01 0.31 -8.73
CA SER A 75 9.49 0.10 -7.36
C SER A 75 9.44 1.36 -6.51
N LEU A 76 9.70 2.54 -7.10
CA LEU A 76 9.55 3.80 -6.38
C LEU A 76 8.08 4.05 -6.02
N PHE A 77 7.18 3.85 -6.97
CA PHE A 77 5.74 3.96 -6.72
C PHE A 77 5.27 2.96 -5.66
N GLY A 78 5.75 1.72 -5.68
CA GLY A 78 5.40 0.72 -4.66
C GLY A 78 5.90 1.10 -3.26
N ILE A 79 7.11 1.66 -3.15
CA ILE A 79 7.63 2.21 -1.88
C ILE A 79 6.75 3.38 -1.43
N THR A 80 6.46 4.32 -2.33
CA THR A 80 5.63 5.50 -2.03
C THR A 80 4.23 5.08 -1.59
N ALA A 81 3.58 4.14 -2.28
CA ALA A 81 2.28 3.60 -1.91
C ALA A 81 2.29 3.01 -0.49
N GLY A 82 3.29 2.16 -0.16
CA GLY A 82 3.39 1.60 1.18
C GLY A 82 3.63 2.67 2.26
N VAL A 83 4.46 3.68 1.98
CA VAL A 83 4.68 4.80 2.93
C VAL A 83 3.40 5.59 3.15
N LEU A 84 2.68 5.93 2.07
CA LEU A 84 1.44 6.70 2.17
C LEU A 84 0.34 5.94 2.91
N ASN A 85 0.23 4.62 2.71
CA ASN A 85 -0.69 3.78 3.48
C ASN A 85 -0.35 3.76 4.98
N ILE A 86 0.94 3.66 5.35
CA ILE A 86 1.35 3.75 6.77
C ILE A 86 0.99 5.12 7.35
N LEU A 87 1.23 6.20 6.59
CA LEU A 87 0.85 7.55 7.02
C LEU A 87 -0.67 7.70 7.15
N GLN A 88 -1.44 7.04 6.29
CA GLN A 88 -2.89 6.99 6.38
C GLN A 88 -3.33 6.36 7.70
N VAL A 89 -2.84 5.17 8.03
CA VAL A 89 -3.14 4.48 9.29
C VAL A 89 -2.77 5.35 10.50
N VAL A 90 -1.58 5.96 10.50
CA VAL A 90 -1.17 6.86 11.59
C VAL A 90 -2.12 8.05 11.73
N ALA A 91 -2.54 8.64 10.61
CA ALA A 91 -3.43 9.79 10.62
C ALA A 91 -4.84 9.44 11.15
N ASP A 92 -5.38 8.26 10.85
CA ASP A 92 -6.67 7.84 11.44
C ASP A 92 -6.54 7.54 12.93
N GLN A 93 -5.53 6.77 13.32
CA GLN A 93 -5.28 6.39 14.71
C GLN A 93 -4.93 7.59 15.63
N THR A 94 -4.52 8.72 15.03
CA THR A 94 -4.26 9.99 15.75
C THR A 94 -5.41 10.98 15.63
N HIS A 95 -6.56 10.56 15.12
CA HIS A 95 -7.76 11.37 14.95
C HIS A 95 -7.60 12.60 14.03
N LEU A 96 -6.58 12.56 13.14
CA LEU A 96 -6.39 13.60 12.13
C LEU A 96 -7.37 13.41 10.96
N MET A 97 -7.79 12.17 10.69
CA MET A 97 -8.79 11.84 9.66
C MET A 97 -10.21 12.08 10.11
N GLN A 98 -10.55 11.52 11.27
CA GLN A 98 -11.83 11.65 11.92
C GLN A 98 -11.64 11.73 13.44
N PRO A 99 -12.39 12.58 14.14
CA PRO A 99 -12.28 12.71 15.59
C PRO A 99 -12.74 11.45 16.34
N GLU A 100 -13.59 10.63 15.73
CA GLU A 100 -14.14 9.43 16.35
C GLU A 100 -13.16 8.25 16.30
N VAL A 101 -13.22 7.43 17.35
CA VAL A 101 -12.47 6.17 17.44
C VAL A 101 -13.00 5.17 16.41
N ALA A 102 -12.09 4.60 15.62
CA ALA A 102 -12.41 3.57 14.65
C ALA A 102 -13.08 2.35 15.31
N PRO A 103 -14.14 1.78 14.70
CA PRO A 103 -14.70 0.50 15.11
C PRO A 103 -13.63 -0.59 15.07
N LEU A 104 -13.73 -1.61 15.94
CA LEU A 104 -12.72 -2.68 16.01
C LEU A 104 -12.48 -3.36 14.65
N GLY A 105 -13.53 -3.59 13.87
CA GLY A 105 -13.42 -4.18 12.53
C GLY A 105 -12.57 -3.32 11.60
N TYR A 106 -12.80 -2.01 11.57
CA TYR A 106 -12.04 -1.05 10.79
C TYR A 106 -10.58 -0.98 11.28
N ALA A 107 -10.34 -0.86 12.59
CA ALA A 107 -8.99 -0.80 13.14
C ALA A 107 -8.14 -2.05 12.80
N LEU A 108 -8.75 -3.23 12.75
CA LEU A 108 -8.06 -4.46 12.33
C LEU A 108 -7.69 -4.43 10.84
N LEU A 109 -8.52 -3.84 9.99
CA LEU A 109 -8.21 -3.62 8.57
C LEU A 109 -7.02 -2.67 8.43
N GLU A 110 -7.00 -1.56 9.18
CA GLU A 110 -5.88 -0.62 9.15
C GLU A 110 -4.56 -1.25 9.58
N TYR A 111 -4.56 -2.07 10.64
CA TYR A 111 -3.35 -2.80 11.04
C TYR A 111 -2.91 -3.81 9.98
N ALA A 112 -3.85 -4.45 9.28
CA ALA A 112 -3.53 -5.32 8.15
C ALA A 112 -2.90 -4.51 6.98
N VAL A 113 -3.44 -3.33 6.67
CA VAL A 113 -2.87 -2.40 5.67
C VAL A 113 -1.44 -2.00 6.07
N ALA A 114 -1.19 -1.67 7.34
CA ALA A 114 0.14 -1.31 7.82
C ALA A 114 1.15 -2.46 7.63
N ILE A 115 0.77 -3.70 7.97
CA ILE A 115 1.63 -4.89 7.79
C ILE A 115 1.89 -5.13 6.29
N ILE A 116 0.84 -5.10 5.47
CA ILE A 116 0.95 -5.27 4.01
C ILE A 116 1.87 -4.20 3.42
N SER A 117 1.77 -2.97 3.89
CA SER A 117 2.58 -1.84 3.45
C SER A 117 4.06 -2.05 3.73
N ILE A 118 4.42 -2.58 4.90
CA ILE A 118 5.81 -2.94 5.23
C ILE A 118 6.34 -3.99 4.24
N VAL A 119 5.55 -5.03 3.95
CA VAL A 119 5.96 -6.08 3.00
C VAL A 119 6.06 -5.53 1.58
N LEU A 120 5.14 -4.67 1.17
CA LEU A 120 5.14 -3.99 -0.12
C LEU A 120 6.41 -3.14 -0.29
N ILE A 121 6.78 -2.35 0.72
CA ILE A 121 8.01 -1.56 0.75
C ILE A 121 9.22 -2.49 0.61
N TYR A 122 9.29 -3.57 1.38
CA TYR A 122 10.39 -4.52 1.33
C TYR A 122 10.58 -5.12 -0.07
N LEU A 123 9.51 -5.64 -0.68
CA LEU A 123 9.58 -6.21 -2.02
C LEU A 123 9.94 -5.17 -3.08
N SER A 124 9.41 -3.95 -2.94
CA SER A 124 9.69 -2.86 -3.86
C SER A 124 11.15 -2.39 -3.75
N LEU A 125 11.70 -2.28 -2.53
CA LEU A 125 13.12 -1.99 -2.29
C LEU A 125 14.02 -3.06 -2.91
N LYS A 126 13.66 -4.34 -2.78
CA LYS A 126 14.42 -5.43 -3.40
C LYS A 126 14.49 -5.27 -4.93
N ILE A 127 13.35 -4.96 -5.56
CA ILE A 127 13.29 -4.70 -7.02
C ILE A 127 14.09 -3.44 -7.38
N TYR A 128 14.03 -2.39 -6.56
CA TYR A 128 14.76 -1.16 -6.75
C TYR A 128 16.28 -1.39 -6.74
N LYS A 129 16.82 -2.03 -5.69
CA LYS A 129 18.24 -2.35 -5.56
C LYS A 129 18.74 -3.15 -6.76
N LYS A 130 17.99 -4.18 -7.17
CA LYS A 130 18.32 -4.99 -8.34
C LYS A 130 18.33 -4.18 -9.63
N SER A 131 17.43 -3.21 -9.78
CA SER A 131 17.37 -2.33 -10.95
C SER A 131 18.56 -1.37 -11.07
N TYR A 132 19.32 -1.16 -9.98
CA TYR A 132 20.54 -0.35 -9.95
C TYR A 132 21.83 -1.18 -9.89
N GLY A 133 21.75 -2.51 -9.90
CA GLY A 133 22.93 -3.36 -9.74
C GLY A 133 23.56 -3.29 -8.34
N MET A 134 22.82 -2.79 -7.33
CA MET A 134 23.25 -2.87 -5.95
C MET A 134 23.03 -4.30 -5.46
N GLU A 135 24.11 -5.03 -5.16
CA GLU A 135 24.02 -6.39 -4.63
C GLU A 135 23.40 -6.38 -3.22
N ASP A 136 22.57 -7.39 -2.95
CA ASP A 136 22.02 -7.62 -1.62
C ASP A 136 23.16 -8.16 -0.74
N ASN A 137 23.92 -7.26 -0.10
CA ASN A 137 24.86 -7.61 0.97
C ASN A 137 24.10 -7.90 2.27
N ILE A 138 23.21 -8.90 2.25
CA ILE A 138 22.59 -9.48 3.45
C ILE A 138 22.50 -10.99 3.26
#